data_AF-A8FJ06-F1
#
_entry.id   AF-A8FJ06-F1
#
_cell.length_a   1.000
_cell.length_b   1.000
_cell.length_c   1.000
_cell.angle_alpha   90.00
_cell.angle_beta   90.00
_cell.angle_gamma   90.00
#
_symmetry.space_group_name_H-M   'P 1'
#
loop_
_entity.id
_entity.type
_entity.pdbx_description
1 polymer ?
#
loop_
_entity_poly.entity_id
_entity_poly.type
_entity_poly.pdbx_seq_one_letter_code
_entity_poly.pdbx_strand_id
1 'polypeptide(L)'
;MSCVTAKQLKVIRGTMQTFCSHLEYDGHGKLHINTIMAFIKKEFGVRKMKDIPQSRFTEALELIQDFDLYTDKIEIRDRLSERN
;
A
#
# COMPACT_ATOMS: atom_id res chain seq x y z
N MET A 1 -3.47 -19.67 -14.03
CA MET A 1 -2.65 -18.44 -14.09
C MET A 1 -1.59 -18.49 -13.00
N SER A 2 -0.35 -18.09 -13.31
CA SER A 2 0.71 -17.98 -12.29
C SER A 2 0.47 -16.74 -11.43
N CYS A 3 0.64 -16.87 -10.12
CA CYS A 3 0.59 -15.74 -9.20
C CYS A 3 2.01 -15.26 -8.88
N VAL A 4 2.11 -14.07 -8.28
CA VAL A 4 3.40 -13.49 -7.87
C VAL A 4 4.22 -14.48 -7.03
N THR A 5 5.50 -14.58 -7.35
CA THR A 5 6.43 -15.45 -6.63
C THR A 5 6.73 -14.91 -5.23
N ALA A 6 7.30 -15.74 -4.35
CA ALA A 6 7.76 -15.28 -3.03
C ALA A 6 8.81 -14.15 -3.13
N LYS A 7 9.64 -14.14 -4.18
CA LYS A 7 10.61 -13.06 -4.45
C LYS A 7 9.88 -11.75 -4.79
N GLN A 8 8.90 -11.80 -5.70
CA GLN A 8 8.09 -10.65 -6.06
C GLN A 8 7.26 -10.13 -4.87
N LEU A 9 6.70 -11.02 -4.06
CA LEU A 9 5.98 -10.63 -2.84
C LEU A 9 6.89 -9.90 -1.84
N LYS A 10 8.17 -10.30 -1.73
CA LYS A 10 9.15 -9.57 -0.92
C LYS A 10 9.40 -8.17 -1.48
N VAL A 11 9.49 -8.02 -2.81
CA VAL A 11 9.65 -6.70 -3.45
C VAL A 11 8.45 -5.81 -3.14
N ILE A 12 7.21 -6.27 -3.36
CA ILE A 12 6.00 -5.50 -3.05
C ILE A 12 6.00 -5.05 -1.58
N ARG A 13 6.34 -5.96 -0.64
CA ARG A 13 6.43 -5.61 0.78
C ARG A 13 7.51 -4.57 1.07
N GLY A 14 8.68 -4.69 0.47
CA GLY A 14 9.76 -3.71 0.61
C GLY A 14 9.34 -2.34 0.11
N THR A 15 8.70 -2.27 -1.07
CA THR A 15 8.18 -1.02 -1.64
C THR A 15 7.16 -0.36 -0.72
N MET A 16 6.22 -1.14 -0.14
CA MET A 16 5.26 -0.59 0.84
C MET A 16 5.95 -0.06 2.09
N GLN A 17 6.99 -0.74 2.60
CA GLN A 17 7.75 -0.27 3.77
C GLN A 17 8.49 1.03 3.48
N THR A 18 9.18 1.11 2.34
CA THR A 18 9.87 2.33 1.90
C THR A 18 8.90 3.49 1.77
N PHE A 19 7.73 3.26 1.17
CA PHE A 19 6.68 4.26 1.04
C PHE A 19 6.16 4.74 2.40
N CYS A 20 5.83 3.84 3.33
CA CYS A 20 5.42 4.20 4.69
C CYS A 20 6.47 5.07 5.40
N SER A 21 7.76 4.72 5.27
CA SER A 21 8.84 5.50 5.86
C SER A 21 9.02 6.87 5.21
N HIS A 22 8.79 6.99 3.90
CA HIS A 22 8.86 8.26 3.19
C HIS A 22 7.75 9.22 3.66
N LEU A 23 6.51 8.74 3.76
CA LEU A 23 5.40 9.53 4.29
C LEU A 23 5.64 10.02 5.72
N GLU A 24 6.16 9.15 6.59
CA GLU A 24 6.49 9.52 7.98
C GLU A 24 7.59 10.59 8.03
N TYR A 25 8.56 10.54 7.12
CA TYR A 25 9.60 11.57 7.00
C TYR A 25 9.05 12.91 6.49
N ASP A 26 8.11 12.89 5.55
CA ASP A 26 7.49 14.09 4.97
C ASP A 26 6.45 14.75 5.89
N GLY A 27 6.32 14.26 7.13
CA GLY A 27 5.45 14.85 8.15
C GLY A 27 4.00 14.36 8.10
N HIS A 28 3.69 13.38 7.23
CA HIS A 28 2.39 12.72 7.26
C HIS A 28 2.28 11.82 8.50
N GLY A 29 1.05 11.61 8.96
CA GLY A 29 0.78 10.67 10.04
C GLY A 29 1.26 9.25 9.70
N LYS A 30 1.65 8.48 10.72
CA LYS A 30 2.18 7.13 10.53
C LYS A 30 1.19 6.21 9.80
N LEU A 31 1.49 5.90 8.54
CA LEU A 31 0.70 4.97 7.72
C LEU A 31 1.09 3.52 8.04
N HIS A 32 0.10 2.71 8.42
CA HIS A 32 0.33 1.29 8.67
C HIS A 32 0.33 0.48 7.36
N ILE A 33 1.33 -0.40 7.17
CA ILE A 33 1.48 -1.22 5.95
C ILE A 33 0.21 -2.02 5.58
N ASN A 34 -0.52 -2.51 6.60
CA ASN A 34 -1.79 -3.22 6.41
C ASN A 34 -2.85 -2.40 5.67
N THR A 35 -2.81 -1.07 5.77
CA THR A 35 -3.73 -0.17 5.05
C THR A 35 -3.46 -0.24 3.55
N ILE A 36 -2.20 -0.14 3.14
CA ILE A 36 -1.78 -0.27 1.73
C ILE A 36 -2.09 -1.68 1.23
N MET A 37 -1.82 -2.71 2.03
CA MET A 37 -2.16 -4.10 1.67
C MET A 37 -3.67 -4.29 1.47
N ALA A 38 -4.51 -3.64 2.27
CA ALA A 38 -5.96 -3.71 2.12
C ALA A 38 -6.43 -3.04 0.83
N PHE A 39 -5.86 -1.87 0.51
CA PHE A 39 -6.10 -1.16 -0.75
C PHE A 39 -5.73 -2.02 -1.96
N ILE A 40 -4.50 -2.53 -2.01
CA ILE A 40 -4.02 -3.35 -3.13
C ILE A 40 -4.88 -4.62 -3.30
N LYS A 41 -5.22 -5.31 -2.21
CA LYS A 41 -6.11 -6.49 -2.26
C LYS A 41 -7.48 -6.15 -2.86
N LYS A 42 -8.03 -4.98 -2.52
CA LYS A 42 -9.32 -4.51 -3.04
C LYS A 42 -9.24 -4.25 -4.54
N GLU A 43 -8.20 -3.52 -5.00
CA GLU A 43 -8.00 -3.21 -6.42
C GLU A 43 -7.81 -4.46 -7.29
N PHE A 44 -7.11 -5.48 -6.77
CA PHE A 44 -6.95 -6.75 -7.48
C PHE A 44 -8.10 -7.76 -7.27
N GLY A 45 -9.04 -7.49 -6.36
CA GLY A 45 -10.10 -8.44 -6.02
C GLY A 45 -9.59 -9.74 -5.38
N VAL A 46 -8.48 -9.69 -4.63
CA VAL A 46 -7.81 -10.87 -4.06
C VAL A 46 -7.88 -10.92 -2.54
N ARG A 47 -7.90 -12.12 -1.97
CA ARG A 47 -7.91 -12.31 -0.51
C ARG A 47 -6.53 -12.16 0.12
N LYS A 48 -5.47 -12.64 -0.56
CA LYS A 48 -4.08 -12.57 -0.08
C LYS A 48 -3.21 -11.93 -1.15
N MET A 49 -2.19 -11.17 -0.74
CA MET A 49 -1.24 -10.55 -1.66
C MET A 49 -0.52 -11.54 -2.58
N LYS A 50 -0.32 -12.80 -2.12
CA LYS A 50 0.29 -13.85 -2.93
C LYS A 50 -0.60 -14.34 -4.08
N ASP A 51 -1.89 -14.00 -4.06
CA ASP A 51 -2.85 -14.40 -5.08
C ASP A 51 -2.92 -13.36 -6.22
N ILE A 52 -2.12 -12.27 -6.15
CA ILE A 52 -1.99 -11.30 -7.25
C ILE A 52 -1.43 -12.03 -8.48
N PRO A 53 -2.06 -11.89 -9.66
CA PRO A 53 -1.55 -12.47 -10.90
C PRO A 53 -0.15 -11.96 -11.24
N GLN A 54 0.72 -12.85 -11.71
CA GLN A 54 2.10 -12.48 -12.04
C GLN A 54 2.17 -11.43 -13.17
N SER A 55 1.20 -11.42 -14.09
CA SER A 55 1.07 -10.41 -15.14
C SER A 55 0.80 -9.01 -14.62
N ARG A 56 0.29 -8.87 -13.39
CA ARG A 56 -0.05 -7.60 -12.74
C ARG A 56 0.96 -7.20 -11.65
N PHE A 57 2.15 -7.80 -11.66
CA PHE A 57 3.19 -7.50 -10.67
C PHE A 57 3.59 -6.03 -10.69
N THR A 58 3.84 -5.45 -11.87
CA THR A 58 4.23 -4.04 -12.02
C THR A 58 3.12 -3.11 -11.53
N GLU A 59 1.87 -3.40 -11.90
CA GLU A 59 0.70 -2.64 -11.45
C GLU A 59 0.56 -2.64 -9.92
N ALA A 60 0.92 -3.74 -9.25
CA ALA A 60 0.91 -3.78 -7.78
C ALA A 60 1.96 -2.86 -7.15
N LEU A 61 3.05 -2.52 -7.87
CA LEU A 61 4.04 -1.54 -7.43
C LEU A 61 3.57 -0.11 -7.71
N GLU A 62 2.96 0.12 -8.86
CA GLU A 62 2.37 1.41 -9.25
C GLU A 62 1.25 1.82 -8.27
N LEU A 63 0.38 0.89 -7.86
CA LEU A 63 -0.66 1.14 -6.86
C LEU A 63 -0.14 1.57 -5.48
N ILE A 64 1.11 1.25 -5.13
CA ILE A 64 1.73 1.74 -3.90
C ILE A 64 2.08 3.22 -4.03
N GLN A 65 2.55 3.65 -5.20
CA GLN A 65 2.86 5.04 -5.49
C GLN A 65 1.58 5.87 -5.62
N ASP A 66 0.57 5.34 -6.32
CA ASP A 66 -0.73 5.99 -6.46
C ASP A 66 -1.49 6.12 -5.14
N PHE A 67 -1.16 5.28 -4.14
CA PHE A 67 -1.73 5.39 -2.80
C PHE A 67 -1.51 6.79 -2.21
N ASP A 68 -0.41 7.46 -2.56
CA ASP A 68 -0.09 8.83 -2.15
C ASP A 68 -1.16 9.84 -2.60
N LEU A 69 -1.57 9.73 -3.87
CA LEU A 69 -2.63 10.56 -4.45
C LEU A 69 -3.99 10.31 -3.79
N TYR A 70 -4.20 9.12 -3.22
CA TYR A 70 -5.37 8.81 -2.41
C TYR A 70 -5.24 9.34 -0.98
N THR A 71 -4.06 9.37 -0.38
CA THR A 71 -3.86 9.96 0.95
C THR A 71 -3.87 11.48 0.97
N ASP A 72 -3.60 12.16 -0.15
CA ASP A 72 -3.81 13.61 -0.27
C ASP A 72 -5.29 13.96 -0.52
N LYS A 73 -6.03 13.10 -1.24
CA LYS A 73 -7.48 13.28 -1.49
C LYS A 73 -8.36 12.87 -0.32
N ILE A 74 -7.92 11.86 0.42
CA ILE A 74 -8.40 11.61 1.76
C ILE A 74 -7.69 12.68 2.59
N GLU A 75 -8.22 13.90 2.65
CA GLU A 75 -8.01 14.72 3.85
C GLU A 75 -8.08 13.71 5.00
N ILE A 76 -6.98 13.48 5.71
CA ILE A 76 -6.98 12.71 6.95
C ILE A 76 -7.77 13.60 7.90
N ARG A 77 -9.09 13.65 7.69
CA ARG A 77 -10.07 14.37 8.47
C ARG A 77 -10.01 13.69 9.82
N ASP A 78 -9.36 14.40 10.73
CA ASP A 78 -9.69 14.37 12.13
C ASP A 78 -9.71 12.99 12.78
N ARG A 79 -8.54 12.36 12.91
CA ARG A 79 -8.31 11.40 14.01
C ARG A 79 -7.07 11.64 14.84
N LEU A 80 -6.48 12.84 14.76
CA LEU A 80 -5.52 13.32 15.76
C LEU A 80 -6.08 14.44 16.65
N SER A 81 -7.34 14.87 16.45
CA SER A 81 -7.99 15.91 17.26
C SER A 81 -8.89 15.38 18.39
N GLU A 82 -8.62 14.19 18.92
CA GLU A 82 -9.15 13.77 20.23
C GLU A 82 -8.00 13.27 21.12
N ARG A 83 -7.04 14.16 21.33
CA ARG A 83 -6.37 14.27 22.64
C ARG A 83 -7.15 15.32 23.43
N ASN A 84 -7.97 14.86 24.37
CA ASN A 84 -8.22 15.52 25.65
C ASN A 84 -8.25 14.43 26.73
#